data_AF-A0A929SKH0-F1
#
_entry.id   AF-A0A929SKH0-F1
#
_cell.length_a   1.000
_cell.length_b   1.000
_cell.length_c   1.000
_cell.angle_alpha   90.00
_cell.angle_beta   90.00
_cell.angle_gamma   90.00
#
_symmetry.space_group_name_H-M   'P 1'
#
loop_
_entity.id
_entity.type
_entity.pdbx_description
1 polymer ?
#
loop_
_entity_poly.entity_id
_entity_poly.type
_entity_poly.pdbx_seq_one_letter_code
_entity_poly.pdbx_strand_id
1 'polypeptide(L)'
;MVATALFMALPASMSSAILLNPAGIIIFFTLLAIYFAKSEYDIALFVLLSACALIDRAFFMLYVGFGIWALYTRKKELLLLCIALFSFSVIFYDVSSEGKPKGYFLDTVGVFAGAFSPLVFLFFIYTIYRIWIKEEKSLLWFIATSALCLTMLFSLRQRVALEMMLPYCIIATPLIIRVLFSSYRVRLPKFRTFHKITVGVTLASLVISYFAVVFSDVMYEAVFANKPQRHFIYRFDVAKQLASELKDRGVKSVSCDNKKLCLRLKFYDLPSGEDAYIYERNSENSTQNIDIYKRGVRIAKFYVKI
;
A
#
# COMPACT_ATOMS: atom_id res chain seq x y z
N MET A 1 -18.66 14.54 3.87
CA MET A 1 -17.73 15.23 4.79
C MET A 1 -17.09 14.27 5.80
N VAL A 2 -17.84 13.52 6.62
CA VAL A 2 -17.21 12.59 7.60
C VAL A 2 -16.40 11.48 6.92
N ALA A 3 -16.88 10.94 5.80
CA ALA A 3 -16.17 9.90 5.05
C ALA A 3 -14.88 10.36 4.38
N THR A 4 -14.88 11.57 3.85
CA THR A 4 -13.69 12.17 3.26
C THR A 4 -12.65 12.49 4.33
N ALA A 5 -13.07 12.96 5.52
CA ALA A 5 -12.18 13.20 6.64
C ALA A 5 -11.53 11.91 7.17
N LEU A 6 -12.30 10.82 7.28
CA LEU A 6 -11.75 9.52 7.69
C LEU A 6 -10.78 8.97 6.65
N PHE A 7 -11.12 9.08 5.35
CA PHE A 7 -10.23 8.68 4.26
C PHE A 7 -8.90 9.42 4.31
N MET A 8 -8.92 10.74 4.52
CA MET A 8 -7.71 11.54 4.68
C MET A 8 -6.92 11.16 5.94
N ALA A 9 -7.59 10.89 7.06
CA ALA A 9 -6.93 10.56 8.31
C ALA A 9 -6.27 9.17 8.34
N LEU A 10 -6.56 8.31 7.36
CA LEU A 10 -6.00 6.96 7.32
C LEU A 10 -4.49 6.98 7.06
N PRO A 11 -3.69 6.29 7.90
CA PRO A 11 -2.24 6.16 7.72
C PRO A 11 -1.83 5.76 6.30
N ALA A 12 -2.59 4.84 5.69
CA ALA A 12 -2.33 4.37 4.35
C ALA A 12 -2.56 5.45 3.27
N SER A 13 -3.65 6.22 3.37
CA SER A 13 -3.91 7.30 2.39
C SER A 13 -2.81 8.35 2.44
N MET A 14 -2.31 8.66 3.63
CA MET A 14 -1.20 9.59 3.82
C MET A 14 0.13 9.00 3.32
N SER A 15 0.40 7.73 3.63
CA SER A 15 1.60 7.04 3.16
C SER A 15 1.64 6.96 1.62
N SER A 16 0.50 6.73 0.96
CA SER A 16 0.38 6.75 -0.50
C SER A 16 0.48 8.14 -1.12
N ALA A 17 0.24 9.21 -0.36
CA ALA A 17 0.48 10.57 -0.81
C ALA A 17 1.96 10.96 -0.70
N ILE A 18 2.65 10.46 0.33
CA ILE A 18 4.08 10.74 0.59
C ILE A 18 4.98 9.89 -0.32
N LEU A 19 4.70 8.58 -0.41
CA LEU A 19 5.34 7.71 -1.38
C LEU A 19 4.52 7.76 -2.66
N LEU A 20 5.07 8.29 -3.74
CA LEU A 20 4.48 8.33 -5.08
C LEU A 20 4.18 6.89 -5.58
N ASN A 21 3.11 6.30 -5.07
CA ASN A 21 2.79 4.87 -5.16
C ASN A 21 1.62 4.68 -6.15
N PRO A 22 1.62 3.61 -6.97
CA PRO A 22 0.50 3.26 -7.85
C PRO A 22 -0.88 3.20 -7.16
N ALA A 23 -0.91 3.06 -5.82
CA ALA A 23 -2.13 3.11 -5.00
C ALA A 23 -3.08 4.28 -5.36
N GLY A 24 -2.58 5.49 -5.60
CA GLY A 24 -3.43 6.64 -5.95
C GLY A 24 -4.15 6.47 -7.29
N ILE A 25 -3.43 5.95 -8.28
CA ILE A 25 -3.96 5.66 -9.62
C ILE A 25 -5.05 4.58 -9.53
N ILE A 26 -4.80 3.54 -8.74
CA ILE A 26 -5.77 2.45 -8.51
C ILE A 26 -7.04 3.00 -7.86
N ILE A 27 -6.93 3.84 -6.83
CA ILE A 27 -8.09 4.46 -6.15
C ILE A 27 -8.90 5.33 -7.10
N PHE A 28 -8.24 6.10 -7.97
CA PHE A 28 -8.93 6.95 -8.94
C PHE A 28 -9.74 6.13 -9.94
N PHE A 29 -9.10 5.17 -10.62
CA PHE A 29 -9.76 4.36 -11.65
C PHE A 29 -10.85 3.44 -11.08
N THR A 30 -10.65 2.90 -9.88
CA THR A 30 -11.68 2.11 -9.19
C THR A 30 -12.92 2.93 -8.85
N LEU A 31 -12.76 4.14 -8.29
CA LEU A 31 -13.88 5.04 -8.00
C LEU A 31 -14.60 5.45 -9.28
N LEU A 32 -13.86 5.73 -10.34
CA LEU A 32 -14.43 6.05 -11.65
C LEU A 32 -15.23 4.87 -12.23
N ALA A 33 -14.71 3.64 -12.12
CA ALA A 33 -15.42 2.44 -12.53
C ALA A 33 -16.69 2.21 -11.72
N ILE A 34 -16.65 2.43 -10.40
CA ILE A 34 -17.84 2.35 -9.52
C ILE A 34 -18.87 3.42 -9.92
N TYR A 35 -18.43 4.62 -10.27
CA TYR A 35 -19.31 5.69 -10.73
C TYR A 35 -20.02 5.30 -12.03
N PHE A 36 -19.30 4.84 -13.06
CA PHE A 36 -19.93 4.38 -14.31
C PHE A 36 -20.86 3.19 -14.10
N ALA A 37 -20.51 2.26 -13.21
CA ALA A 37 -21.35 1.11 -12.87
C ALA A 37 -22.68 1.55 -12.23
N LYS A 38 -22.66 2.64 -11.45
CA LYS A 38 -23.84 3.18 -10.77
C LYS A 38 -24.68 4.09 -11.67
N SER A 39 -24.05 4.83 -12.58
CA SER A 39 -24.73 5.69 -13.56
C SER A 39 -25.21 4.94 -14.81
N GLU A 40 -25.07 3.60 -14.85
CA GLU A 40 -25.50 2.73 -15.94
C GLU A 40 -24.87 3.06 -17.31
N TYR A 41 -23.67 3.65 -17.31
CA TYR A 41 -22.89 3.90 -18.53
C TYR A 41 -22.08 2.64 -18.90
N ASP A 42 -22.77 1.60 -19.35
CA ASP A 42 -22.17 0.29 -19.62
C ASP A 42 -21.02 0.39 -20.64
N ILE A 43 -21.18 1.09 -21.77
CA ILE A 43 -20.11 1.20 -22.78
C ILE A 43 -18.84 1.87 -22.19
N ALA A 44 -19.02 2.96 -21.44
CA ALA A 44 -17.90 3.66 -20.81
C ALA A 44 -17.19 2.79 -19.77
N LEU A 45 -17.94 1.99 -19.01
CA LEU A 45 -17.39 1.04 -18.05
C LEU A 45 -16.56 -0.04 -18.75
N PHE A 46 -17.05 -0.62 -19.85
CA PHE A 46 -16.33 -1.66 -20.59
C PHE A 46 -15.02 -1.12 -21.17
N VAL A 47 -15.05 0.07 -21.75
CA VAL A 47 -13.85 0.76 -22.26
C VAL A 47 -12.88 1.05 -21.12
N LEU A 48 -13.36 1.57 -19.98
CA LEU A 48 -12.52 1.87 -18.84
C LEU A 48 -11.83 0.63 -18.27
N LEU A 49 -12.58 -0.47 -18.06
CA LEU A 49 -12.02 -1.72 -17.57
C LEU A 49 -10.95 -2.26 -18.51
N SER A 50 -11.18 -2.16 -19.81
CA SER A 50 -10.21 -2.61 -20.82
C SER A 50 -8.95 -1.75 -20.82
N ALA A 51 -9.08 -0.43 -20.67
CA ALA A 51 -7.95 0.48 -20.53
C ALA A 51 -7.15 0.19 -19.26
N CYS A 52 -7.81 -0.05 -18.12
CA CYS A 52 -7.15 -0.40 -16.86
C CYS A 52 -6.27 -1.65 -16.97
N ALA A 53 -6.62 -2.60 -17.84
CA ALA A 53 -5.86 -3.83 -18.01
C ALA A 53 -4.48 -3.62 -18.63
N LEU A 54 -4.24 -2.45 -19.25
CA LEU A 54 -2.95 -2.10 -19.86
C LEU A 54 -2.08 -1.22 -18.95
N ILE A 55 -2.65 -0.62 -17.90
CA ILE A 55 -1.97 0.36 -17.06
C ILE A 55 -1.05 -0.33 -16.05
N ASP A 56 -1.61 -1.22 -15.22
CA ASP A 56 -0.87 -1.82 -14.10
C ASP A 56 -1.42 -3.22 -13.79
N ARG A 57 -0.52 -4.12 -13.37
CA ARG A 57 -0.89 -5.45 -12.88
C ARG A 57 -1.87 -5.39 -11.71
N ALA A 58 -1.83 -4.35 -10.88
CA ALA A 58 -2.66 -4.22 -9.69
C ALA A 58 -4.18 -4.23 -9.97
N PHE A 59 -4.60 -3.96 -11.21
CA PHE A 59 -6.02 -4.00 -11.62
C PHE A 59 -6.64 -5.40 -11.65
N PHE A 60 -5.85 -6.48 -11.54
CA PHE A 60 -6.40 -7.84 -11.50
C PHE A 60 -7.47 -8.00 -10.40
N MET A 61 -7.25 -7.35 -9.25
CA MET A 61 -8.13 -7.43 -8.08
C MET A 61 -9.47 -6.71 -8.33
N LEU A 62 -9.45 -5.66 -9.16
CA LEU A 62 -10.64 -4.96 -9.61
C LEU A 62 -11.56 -5.92 -10.39
N TYR A 63 -11.00 -6.68 -11.35
CA TYR A 63 -11.78 -7.62 -12.16
C TYR A 63 -12.37 -8.76 -11.33
N VAL A 64 -11.69 -9.22 -10.28
CA VAL A 64 -12.28 -10.19 -9.34
C VAL A 64 -13.46 -9.58 -8.59
N GLY A 65 -13.31 -8.36 -8.05
CA GLY A 65 -14.40 -7.67 -7.35
C GLY A 65 -15.62 -7.42 -8.22
N PHE A 66 -15.41 -6.89 -9.43
CA PHE A 66 -16.47 -6.67 -10.42
C PHE A 66 -17.05 -7.98 -10.95
N GLY A 67 -16.24 -9.02 -11.14
CA GLY A 67 -16.69 -10.34 -11.58
C GLY A 67 -17.62 -11.01 -10.56
N ILE A 68 -17.27 -10.98 -9.27
CA ILE A 68 -18.15 -11.50 -8.21
C ILE A 68 -19.44 -10.67 -8.12
N TRP A 69 -19.35 -9.34 -8.25
CA TRP A 69 -20.54 -8.50 -8.29
C TRP A 69 -21.43 -8.81 -9.51
N ALA A 70 -20.85 -8.96 -10.70
CA ALA A 70 -21.55 -9.31 -11.93
C ALA A 70 -22.23 -10.68 -11.83
N LEU A 71 -21.61 -11.65 -11.14
CA LEU A 71 -22.21 -12.94 -10.83
C LEU A 71 -23.45 -12.78 -9.92
N TYR A 72 -23.35 -11.92 -8.90
CA TYR A 72 -24.45 -11.61 -7.99
C TYR A 72 -25.62 -10.90 -8.69
N THR A 73 -25.34 -9.93 -9.55
CA THR A 73 -26.36 -9.18 -10.31
C THR A 73 -26.77 -9.87 -11.62
N ARG A 74 -26.25 -11.08 -11.90
CA ARG A 74 -26.53 -11.87 -13.12
C ARG A 74 -26.24 -11.14 -14.44
N LYS A 75 -25.30 -10.18 -14.46
CA LYS A 75 -24.88 -9.45 -15.68
C LYS A 75 -23.84 -10.27 -16.45
N LYS A 76 -24.28 -11.08 -17.41
CA LYS A 76 -23.43 -12.04 -18.15
C LYS A 76 -22.30 -11.36 -18.94
N GLU A 77 -22.60 -10.28 -19.65
CA GLU A 77 -21.62 -9.54 -20.47
C GLU A 77 -20.45 -9.00 -19.62
N LEU A 78 -20.78 -8.36 -18.50
CA LEU A 78 -19.78 -7.82 -17.58
C LEU A 78 -18.93 -8.94 -16.95
N LEU A 79 -19.56 -10.07 -16.60
CA LEU A 79 -18.87 -11.22 -16.03
C LEU A 79 -17.88 -11.82 -17.03
N LEU A 80 -18.29 -11.99 -18.28
CA LEU A 80 -17.43 -12.54 -19.35
C LEU A 80 -16.24 -11.63 -19.61
N LEU A 81 -16.47 -10.31 -19.68
CA LEU A 81 -15.39 -9.33 -19.80
C LEU A 81 -14.43 -9.39 -18.60
N CYS A 82 -14.94 -9.45 -17.37
CA CYS A 82 -14.08 -9.51 -16.17
C CYS A 82 -13.22 -10.77 -16.15
N ILE A 83 -13.76 -11.93 -16.55
CA ILE A 83 -13.00 -13.18 -16.65
C ILE A 83 -11.93 -13.08 -17.75
N ALA A 84 -12.27 -12.52 -18.91
CA ALA A 84 -11.33 -12.32 -19.99
C ALA A 84 -10.17 -11.38 -19.58
N LEU A 85 -10.48 -10.23 -18.98
CA LEU A 85 -9.49 -9.26 -18.52
C LEU A 85 -8.65 -9.77 -17.35
N PHE A 86 -9.26 -10.53 -16.42
CA PHE A 86 -8.52 -11.18 -15.34
C PHE A 86 -7.51 -12.19 -15.90
N SER A 87 -7.96 -13.06 -16.82
CA SER A 87 -7.07 -14.04 -17.47
C SER A 87 -5.95 -13.35 -18.25
N PHE A 88 -6.28 -12.31 -19.01
CA PHE A 88 -5.30 -11.48 -19.71
C PHE A 88 -4.27 -10.89 -18.73
N SER A 89 -4.72 -10.33 -17.60
CA SER A 89 -3.84 -9.72 -16.60
C SER A 89 -2.88 -10.74 -15.98
N VAL A 90 -3.34 -11.96 -15.71
CA VAL A 90 -2.50 -13.03 -15.14
C VAL A 90 -1.42 -13.48 -16.13
N ILE A 91 -1.79 -13.64 -17.40
CA ILE A 91 -0.86 -14.10 -18.46
C ILE A 91 0.14 -13.01 -18.83
N PHE A 92 -0.33 -11.77 -19.03
CA PHE A 92 0.51 -10.68 -19.54
C PHE A 92 1.50 -10.16 -18.51
N TYR A 93 1.09 -10.02 -17.25
CA TYR A 93 1.94 -9.46 -16.20
C TYR A 93 2.76 -10.50 -15.45
N ASP A 94 2.75 -11.76 -15.90
CA ASP A 94 3.36 -12.91 -15.26
C ASP A 94 3.21 -12.83 -13.73
N VAL A 95 1.98 -12.99 -13.26
CA VAL A 95 1.70 -13.03 -11.82
C VAL A 95 2.21 -14.38 -11.28
N SER A 96 3.53 -14.57 -11.33
CA SER A 96 4.22 -15.78 -10.91
C SER A 96 4.31 -15.79 -9.39
N SER A 97 3.57 -16.72 -8.79
CA SER A 97 3.62 -17.08 -7.38
C SER A 97 4.88 -17.90 -7.08
N GLU A 98 6.05 -17.30 -7.27
CA GLU A 98 7.31 -17.93 -6.87
C GLU A 98 7.58 -17.72 -5.38
N GLY A 99 7.72 -18.83 -4.66
CA GLY A 99 8.10 -18.82 -3.26
C GLY A 99 7.89 -20.17 -2.59
N LYS A 100 8.83 -20.56 -1.72
CA LYS A 100 8.60 -21.66 -0.78
C LYS A 100 7.40 -21.29 0.10
N PRO A 101 6.42 -22.19 0.27
CA PRO A 101 5.24 -21.90 1.08
C PRO A 101 5.70 -21.54 2.50
N LYS A 102 5.46 -20.28 2.89
CA LYS A 102 5.74 -19.74 4.22
C LYS A 102 4.53 -18.93 4.63
N GLY A 103 4.09 -19.09 5.87
CA GLY A 103 2.96 -18.31 6.39
C GLY A 103 3.38 -16.87 6.64
N TYR A 104 2.82 -15.93 5.88
CA TYR A 104 2.96 -14.47 6.06
C TYR A 104 1.65 -13.83 6.55
N PHE A 105 0.73 -14.63 7.07
CA PHE A 105 -0.59 -14.19 7.50
C PHE A 105 -0.51 -13.11 8.59
N LEU A 106 0.28 -13.34 9.64
CA LEU A 106 0.44 -12.37 10.73
C LEU A 106 1.12 -11.08 10.26
N ASP A 107 2.11 -11.18 9.39
CA ASP A 107 2.76 -10.01 8.77
C ASP A 107 1.73 -9.20 7.96
N THR A 108 0.87 -9.88 7.22
CA THR A 108 -0.18 -9.25 6.40
C THR A 108 -1.22 -8.54 7.26
N VAL A 109 -1.72 -9.22 8.30
CA VAL A 109 -2.63 -8.61 9.30
C VAL A 109 -1.98 -7.39 9.95
N GLY A 110 -0.68 -7.46 10.29
CA GLY A 110 0.09 -6.36 10.85
C GLY A 110 0.17 -5.16 9.91
N VAL A 111 0.39 -5.38 8.61
CA VAL A 111 0.42 -4.29 7.62
C VAL A 111 -0.97 -3.68 7.43
N PHE A 112 -2.05 -4.47 7.38
CA PHE A 112 -3.41 -3.93 7.35
C PHE A 112 -3.74 -3.13 8.61
N ALA A 113 -3.33 -3.61 9.79
CA ALA A 113 -3.50 -2.89 11.04
C ALA A 113 -2.72 -1.58 11.05
N GLY A 114 -1.50 -1.55 10.52
CA GLY A 114 -0.73 -0.31 10.35
C GLY A 114 -1.38 0.66 9.36
N ALA A 115 -1.89 0.14 8.24
CA ALA A 115 -2.53 0.91 7.18
C ALA A 115 -3.84 1.59 7.62
N PHE A 116 -4.68 0.88 8.37
CA PHE A 116 -5.98 1.39 8.81
C PHE A 116 -5.96 2.01 10.22
N SER A 117 -4.93 1.75 11.02
CA SER A 117 -4.97 1.71 12.49
C SER A 117 -5.58 0.39 13.00
N PRO A 118 -4.99 -0.27 14.03
CA PRO A 118 -5.40 -1.62 14.46
C PRO A 118 -6.89 -1.74 14.80
N LEU A 119 -7.45 -0.77 15.52
CA LEU A 119 -8.86 -0.81 15.92
C LEU A 119 -9.81 -0.51 14.76
N VAL A 120 -9.41 0.36 13.84
CA VAL A 120 -10.19 0.64 12.63
C VAL A 120 -10.19 -0.58 11.71
N PHE A 121 -9.07 -1.31 11.62
CA PHE A 121 -9.01 -2.56 10.88
C PHE A 121 -9.95 -3.62 11.46
N LEU A 122 -9.99 -3.80 12.77
CA LEU A 122 -10.97 -4.69 13.42
C LEU A 122 -12.41 -4.25 13.12
N PHE A 123 -12.68 -2.94 13.17
CA PHE A 123 -13.99 -2.41 12.84
C PHE A 123 -14.35 -2.56 11.35
N PHE A 124 -13.37 -2.54 10.46
CA PHE A 124 -13.52 -2.83 9.04
C PHE A 124 -13.93 -4.29 8.81
N ILE A 125 -13.27 -5.26 9.47
CA ILE A 125 -13.68 -6.67 9.43
C ILE A 125 -15.12 -6.83 9.93
N TYR A 126 -15.46 -6.19 11.06
CA TYR A 126 -16.82 -6.18 11.57
C TYR A 126 -17.83 -5.59 10.58
N THR A 127 -17.47 -4.51 9.88
CA THR A 127 -18.31 -3.85 8.87
C THR A 127 -18.61 -4.82 7.72
N ILE A 128 -17.58 -5.47 7.17
CA ILE A 128 -17.75 -6.46 6.10
C ILE A 128 -18.67 -7.59 6.55
N TYR A 129 -18.41 -8.15 7.73
CA TYR A 129 -19.20 -9.23 8.30
C TYR A 129 -20.67 -8.83 8.55
N ARG A 130 -20.91 -7.64 9.11
CA ARG A 130 -22.27 -7.14 9.38
C ARG A 130 -23.07 -6.94 8.11
N ILE A 131 -22.45 -6.38 7.07
CA ILE A 131 -23.12 -6.17 5.77
C ILE A 131 -23.46 -7.51 5.13
N TRP A 132 -22.57 -8.51 5.23
CA TRP A 132 -22.82 -9.84 4.67
C TRP A 132 -24.14 -10.46 5.17
N ILE A 133 -24.44 -10.28 6.46
CA ILE A 133 -25.59 -10.89 7.15
C ILE A 133 -26.84 -9.99 7.11
N LYS A 134 -26.69 -8.68 7.36
CA LYS A 134 -27.83 -7.80 7.71
C LYS A 134 -28.18 -6.73 6.69
N GLU A 135 -27.27 -6.35 5.80
CA GLU A 135 -27.49 -5.21 4.90
C GLU A 135 -27.39 -5.61 3.42
N GLU A 136 -27.84 -4.72 2.54
CA GLU A 136 -27.69 -4.90 1.10
C GLU A 136 -26.23 -4.81 0.67
N LYS A 137 -25.84 -5.75 -0.19
CA LYS A 137 -24.46 -5.90 -0.66
C LYS A 137 -24.20 -4.92 -1.80
N SER A 138 -23.62 -3.77 -1.47
CA SER A 138 -23.18 -2.78 -2.47
C SER A 138 -21.97 -3.28 -3.28
N LEU A 139 -21.75 -2.74 -4.48
CA LEU A 139 -20.57 -3.00 -5.31
C LEU A 139 -19.26 -2.77 -4.54
N LEU A 140 -19.17 -1.69 -3.76
CA LEU A 140 -18.03 -1.39 -2.90
C LEU A 140 -17.72 -2.54 -1.91
N TRP A 141 -18.77 -3.15 -1.36
CA TRP A 141 -18.62 -4.28 -0.44
C TRP A 141 -18.02 -5.50 -1.15
N PHE A 142 -18.43 -5.78 -2.39
CA PHE A 142 -17.85 -6.89 -3.17
C PHE A 142 -16.37 -6.67 -3.47
N ILE A 143 -15.98 -5.46 -3.89
CA ILE A 143 -14.58 -5.12 -4.19
C ILE A 143 -13.70 -5.24 -2.94
N ALA A 144 -14.12 -4.66 -1.82
CA ALA A 144 -13.33 -4.70 -0.58
C ALA A 144 -13.29 -6.10 0.05
N THR A 145 -14.39 -6.84 -0.01
CA THR A 145 -14.46 -8.21 0.57
C THR A 145 -13.65 -9.19 -0.25
N SER A 146 -13.73 -9.13 -1.59
CA SER A 146 -12.91 -9.98 -2.44
C SER A 146 -11.42 -9.67 -2.22
N ALA A 147 -11.06 -8.38 -2.11
CA ALA A 147 -9.69 -7.96 -1.86
C ALA A 147 -9.18 -8.50 -0.53
N LEU A 148 -9.93 -8.29 0.55
CA LEU A 148 -9.55 -8.80 1.86
C LEU A 148 -9.45 -10.33 1.87
N CYS A 149 -10.44 -11.04 1.35
CA CYS A 149 -10.46 -12.50 1.35
C CYS A 149 -9.32 -13.09 0.53
N LEU A 150 -9.09 -12.61 -0.70
CA LEU A 150 -7.98 -13.10 -1.53
C LEU A 150 -6.63 -12.76 -0.92
N THR A 151 -6.48 -11.57 -0.33
CA THR A 151 -5.26 -11.21 0.39
C THR A 151 -4.98 -12.19 1.52
N MET A 152 -5.99 -12.47 2.35
CA MET A 152 -5.86 -13.40 3.47
C MET A 152 -5.54 -14.82 2.99
N LEU A 153 -6.23 -15.31 1.96
CA LEU A 153 -5.99 -16.64 1.40
C LEU A 153 -4.58 -16.78 0.81
N PHE A 154 -4.13 -15.80 0.03
CA PHE A 154 -2.78 -15.83 -0.53
C PHE A 154 -1.70 -15.67 0.54
N SER A 155 -1.96 -14.89 1.60
CA SER A 155 -1.00 -14.71 2.71
C SER A 155 -0.67 -15.98 3.48
N LEU A 156 -1.53 -17.01 3.42
CA LEU A 156 -1.27 -18.32 4.02
C LEU A 156 -0.14 -19.07 3.31
N ARG A 157 -0.02 -18.89 1.99
CA ARG A 157 0.96 -19.59 1.16
C ARG A 157 2.18 -18.74 0.84
N GLN A 158 1.99 -17.44 0.63
CA GLN A 158 2.99 -16.58 0.02
C GLN A 158 2.91 -15.14 0.54
N ARG A 159 3.99 -14.38 0.33
CA ARG A 159 4.00 -12.96 0.65
C ARG A 159 3.21 -12.20 -0.40
N VAL A 160 2.14 -11.52 0.02
CA VAL A 160 1.29 -10.75 -0.88
C VAL A 160 1.88 -9.35 -1.08
N ALA A 161 1.81 -8.83 -2.31
CA ALA A 161 2.13 -7.44 -2.60
C ALA A 161 0.98 -6.54 -2.12
N LEU A 162 1.02 -6.16 -0.84
CA LEU A 162 -0.07 -5.44 -0.18
C LEU A 162 -0.32 -4.06 -0.78
N GLU A 163 0.70 -3.43 -1.35
CA GLU A 163 0.56 -2.15 -2.08
C GLU A 163 -0.47 -2.23 -3.22
N MET A 164 -0.66 -3.40 -3.82
CA MET A 164 -1.63 -3.61 -4.90
C MET A 164 -3.03 -3.88 -4.36
N MET A 165 -3.16 -4.57 -3.23
CA MET A 165 -4.47 -5.01 -2.71
C MET A 165 -5.10 -4.03 -1.72
N LEU A 166 -4.29 -3.33 -0.93
CA LEU A 166 -4.73 -2.39 0.11
C LEU A 166 -5.62 -1.26 -0.43
N PRO A 167 -5.37 -0.65 -1.62
CA PRO A 167 -6.22 0.40 -2.18
C PRO A 167 -7.70 0.00 -2.26
N TYR A 168 -7.98 -1.24 -2.66
CA TYR A 168 -9.33 -1.79 -2.79
C TYR A 168 -10.09 -1.87 -1.46
N CYS A 169 -9.38 -2.07 -0.36
CA CYS A 169 -9.97 -2.05 0.98
C CYS A 169 -10.22 -0.60 1.46
N ILE A 170 -9.33 0.34 1.13
CA ILE A 170 -9.42 1.74 1.60
C ILE A 170 -10.61 2.46 0.97
N ILE A 171 -10.95 2.12 -0.27
CA ILE A 171 -12.11 2.68 -0.98
C ILE A 171 -13.44 2.35 -0.26
N ALA A 172 -13.49 1.31 0.57
CA ALA A 172 -14.66 0.97 1.39
C ALA A 172 -14.80 1.82 2.68
N THR A 173 -13.99 2.86 2.87
CA THR A 173 -14.16 3.82 3.99
C THR A 173 -15.58 4.39 4.14
N PRO A 174 -16.35 4.70 3.07
CA PRO A 174 -17.73 5.16 3.23
C PRO A 174 -18.64 4.08 3.83
N LEU A 175 -18.37 2.78 3.57
CA LEU A 175 -19.12 1.67 4.16
C LEU A 175 -18.91 1.59 5.66
N ILE A 176 -17.65 1.74 6.12
CA ILE A 176 -17.29 1.73 7.54
C ILE A 176 -18.12 2.78 8.29
N ILE A 177 -18.22 3.99 7.76
CA ILE A 177 -18.94 5.10 8.40
C ILE A 177 -20.44 4.91 8.34
N ARG A 178 -20.98 4.41 7.22
CA ARG A 178 -22.40 4.09 7.12
C ARG A 178 -22.81 3.09 8.21
N VAL A 179 -22.02 2.03 8.39
CA VAL A 179 -22.25 1.02 9.43
C VAL A 179 -22.08 1.59 10.83
N LEU A 180 -21.11 2.48 11.03
CA LEU A 180 -20.91 3.19 12.30
C LEU A 180 -22.16 4.00 12.69
N PHE A 181 -22.66 4.85 11.78
CA PHE A 181 -23.85 5.66 12.05
C PHE A 181 -25.12 4.82 12.18
N SER A 182 -25.28 3.79 11.35
CA SER A 182 -26.38 2.81 11.44
C SER A 182 -26.39 2.13 12.81
N SER A 183 -25.23 1.67 13.28
CA SER A 183 -25.08 1.03 14.59
C SER A 183 -25.34 1.97 15.76
N TYR A 184 -25.02 3.26 15.62
CA TYR A 184 -25.27 4.29 16.62
C TYR A 184 -26.75 4.68 16.72
N ARG A 185 -27.47 4.73 15.59
CA ARG A 185 -28.88 5.16 15.53
C ARG A 185 -29.85 4.15 16.14
N VAL A 186 -29.58 2.85 15.97
CA VAL A 186 -30.51 1.77 16.38
C VAL A 186 -30.53 1.50 17.90
N ARG A 187 -29.54 1.98 18.66
CA ARG A 187 -29.41 1.67 20.11
C ARG A 187 -30.10 2.72 20.99
N LEU A 188 -30.84 2.24 22.00
CA LEU A 188 -31.46 3.06 23.05
C LEU A 188 -30.41 3.90 23.82
N PRO A 189 -30.74 5.13 24.23
CA PRO A 189 -29.79 6.07 24.85
C PRO A 189 -29.11 5.50 26.11
N LYS A 190 -29.81 4.65 26.87
CA LYS A 190 -29.29 4.00 28.09
C LYS A 190 -28.17 2.98 27.82
N PHE A 191 -28.11 2.38 26.63
CA PHE A 191 -27.07 1.42 26.21
C PHE A 191 -26.05 2.02 25.24
N ARG A 192 -26.09 3.34 25.02
CA ARG A 192 -25.23 4.03 24.06
C ARG A 192 -23.83 4.30 24.60
N THR A 193 -23.65 4.28 25.92
CA THR A 193 -22.40 4.64 26.62
C THR A 193 -21.23 3.75 26.21
N PHE A 194 -21.40 2.42 26.21
CA PHE A 194 -20.35 1.49 25.79
C PHE A 194 -19.96 1.70 24.33
N HIS A 195 -20.93 1.89 23.43
CA HIS A 195 -20.65 2.15 22.02
C HIS A 195 -19.94 3.49 21.81
N LYS A 196 -20.33 4.54 22.53
CA LYS A 196 -19.61 5.83 22.52
C LYS A 196 -18.15 5.66 22.96
N ILE A 197 -17.91 4.86 23.99
CA ILE A 197 -16.54 4.55 24.45
C ILE A 197 -15.79 3.77 23.36
N THR A 198 -16.36 2.70 22.79
CA THR A 198 -15.69 1.94 21.71
C THR A 198 -15.36 2.82 20.51
N VAL A 199 -16.29 3.67 20.07
CA VAL A 199 -16.07 4.60 18.96
C VAL A 199 -15.05 5.68 19.31
N GLY A 200 -15.07 6.19 20.54
CA GLY A 200 -14.06 7.12 21.03
C GLY A 200 -12.67 6.51 21.04
N VAL A 201 -12.55 5.26 21.50
CA VAL A 201 -11.29 4.51 21.54
C VAL A 201 -10.79 4.18 20.12
N THR A 202 -11.67 3.81 19.18
CA THR A 202 -11.25 3.58 17.78
C THR A 202 -10.80 4.86 17.10
N LEU A 203 -11.48 6.00 17.33
CA LEU A 203 -11.05 7.30 16.85
C LEU A 203 -9.73 7.74 17.49
N ALA A 204 -9.54 7.53 18.80
CA ALA A 204 -8.29 7.82 19.48
C ALA A 204 -7.12 7.00 18.89
N SER A 205 -7.33 5.70 18.65
CA SER A 205 -6.35 4.84 17.97
C SER A 205 -5.99 5.39 16.59
N LEU A 206 -6.98 5.85 15.82
CA LEU A 206 -6.74 6.45 14.50
C LEU A 206 -5.91 7.73 14.62
N VAL A 207 -6.22 8.62 15.56
CA VAL A 207 -5.48 9.87 15.80
C VAL A 207 -4.04 9.59 16.23
N ILE A 208 -3.82 8.61 17.11
CA ILE A 208 -2.48 8.18 17.50
C ILE A 208 -1.70 7.63 16.30
N SER A 209 -2.33 6.77 15.49
CA SER A 209 -1.70 6.24 14.27
C SER A 209 -1.42 7.34 13.24
N TYR A 210 -2.31 8.32 13.11
CA TYR A 210 -2.13 9.48 12.25
C TYR A 210 -0.90 10.30 12.67
N PHE A 211 -0.81 10.67 13.95
CA PHE A 211 0.36 11.37 14.47
C PHE A 211 1.64 10.55 14.35
N ALA A 212 1.58 9.22 14.54
CA ALA A 212 2.74 8.35 14.34
C ALA A 212 3.28 8.40 12.91
N VAL A 213 2.41 8.54 11.90
CA VAL A 213 2.82 8.72 10.50
C VAL A 213 3.37 10.12 10.24
N VAL A 214 2.68 11.17 10.71
CA VAL A 214 3.11 12.56 10.50
C VAL A 214 4.45 12.84 11.16
N PHE A 215 4.66 12.35 12.39
CA PHE A 215 5.93 12.47 13.10
C PHE A 215 6.92 11.36 12.73
N SER A 216 6.67 10.54 11.70
CA SER A 216 7.59 9.46 11.33
C SER A 216 8.98 9.98 10.96
N ASP A 217 9.09 11.15 10.34
CA ASP A 217 10.37 11.81 10.06
C ASP A 217 11.08 12.34 11.32
N VAL A 218 10.33 12.74 12.34
CA VAL A 218 10.90 13.18 13.63
C VAL A 218 11.29 11.98 14.50
N MET A 219 10.49 10.92 14.48
CA MET A 219 10.80 9.63 15.10
C MET A 219 11.98 8.94 14.40
N TYR A 220 12.16 9.15 13.10
CA TYR A 220 13.35 8.76 12.36
C TYR A 220 14.59 9.41 12.96
N GLU A 221 14.57 10.70 13.30
CA GLU A 221 15.72 11.34 13.94
C GLU A 221 15.99 10.84 15.37
N ALA A 222 14.94 10.51 16.14
CA ALA A 222 15.08 10.07 17.54
C ALA A 222 15.51 8.58 17.69
N VAL A 223 15.05 7.69 16.80
CA VAL A 223 15.31 6.23 16.87
C VAL A 223 16.69 5.85 16.32
N PHE A 224 17.33 6.73 15.53
CA PHE A 224 18.66 6.51 14.95
C PHE A 224 19.79 6.39 15.97
N ALA A 225 19.55 6.72 17.23
CA ALA A 225 20.52 6.49 18.31
C ALA A 225 20.86 5.00 18.51
N ASN A 226 19.96 4.06 18.19
CA ASN A 226 20.14 2.64 18.56
C ASN A 226 20.28 1.66 17.38
N LYS A 227 19.50 1.74 16.28
CA LYS A 227 19.65 0.85 15.08
C LYS A 227 19.06 1.48 13.78
N PRO A 228 19.86 2.15 12.94
CA PRO A 228 19.38 2.91 11.78
C PRO A 228 18.84 2.05 10.62
N GLN A 229 19.29 0.80 10.48
CA GLN A 229 19.02 -0.05 9.32
C GLN A 229 17.58 -0.61 9.23
N ARG A 230 16.77 -0.51 10.29
CA ARG A 230 15.41 -1.09 10.33
C ARG A 230 14.33 -0.18 9.75
N HIS A 231 14.62 1.11 9.56
CA HIS A 231 13.63 2.06 9.08
C HIS A 231 13.52 2.03 7.54
N PHE A 232 12.30 2.17 7.00
CA PHE A 232 12.11 2.10 5.55
C PHE A 232 12.81 3.27 4.81
N ILE A 233 12.82 4.45 5.43
CA ILE A 233 13.42 5.70 4.90
C ILE A 233 14.96 5.62 4.79
N TYR A 234 15.62 4.80 5.63
CA TYR A 234 17.08 4.63 5.65
C TYR A 234 17.65 4.41 4.25
N ARG A 235 16.99 3.57 3.45
CA ARG A 235 17.43 3.19 2.12
C ARG A 235 17.42 4.32 1.09
N PHE A 236 16.52 5.28 1.25
CA PHE A 236 16.37 6.41 0.34
C PHE A 236 17.29 7.56 0.74
N ASP A 237 17.38 7.83 2.05
CA ASP A 237 18.23 8.89 2.63
C ASP A 237 19.72 8.57 2.46
N VAL A 238 20.12 7.31 2.70
CA VAL A 238 21.50 6.83 2.47
C VAL A 238 21.89 6.97 1.00
N ALA A 239 21.00 6.61 0.06
CA ALA A 239 21.30 6.73 -1.36
C ALA A 239 21.42 8.20 -1.80
N LYS A 240 20.61 9.09 -1.22
CA LYS A 240 20.69 10.54 -1.48
C LYS A 240 21.99 11.15 -0.99
N GLN A 241 22.37 10.86 0.26
CA GLN A 241 23.60 11.38 0.86
C GLN A 241 24.86 10.84 0.17
N LEU A 242 24.85 9.55 -0.17
CA LEU A 242 25.93 8.94 -0.95
C LEU A 242 26.07 9.58 -2.34
N ALA A 243 24.94 9.87 -3.00
CA ALA A 243 24.95 10.54 -4.30
C ALA A 243 25.51 11.96 -4.21
N SER A 244 25.15 12.74 -3.18
CA SER A 244 25.71 14.08 -2.99
C SER A 244 27.21 14.05 -2.72
N GLU A 245 27.70 13.17 -1.84
CA GLU A 245 29.13 13.07 -1.55
C GLU A 245 29.96 12.61 -2.76
N LEU A 246 29.41 11.74 -3.61
CA LEU A 246 30.07 11.33 -4.84
C LEU A 246 30.11 12.45 -5.88
N LYS A 247 29.05 13.25 -5.99
CA LYS A 247 29.00 14.43 -6.87
C LYS A 247 29.99 15.51 -6.39
N ASP A 248 30.08 15.74 -5.08
CA ASP A 248 31.04 16.70 -4.50
C ASP A 248 32.49 16.28 -4.77
N ARG A 249 32.75 14.98 -4.90
CA ARG A 249 34.07 14.42 -5.29
C ARG A 249 34.29 14.35 -6.81
N GLY A 250 33.35 14.84 -7.61
CA GLY A 250 33.47 14.94 -9.07
C GLY A 250 33.20 13.65 -9.85
N VAL A 251 32.60 12.63 -9.21
CA VAL A 251 32.29 11.36 -9.87
C VAL A 251 31.05 11.52 -10.76
N LYS A 252 31.17 11.16 -12.04
CA LYS A 252 30.10 11.29 -13.05
C LYS A 252 29.32 9.99 -13.28
N SER A 253 29.93 8.84 -13.04
CA SER A 253 29.29 7.54 -13.23
C SER A 253 29.72 6.51 -12.19
N VAL A 254 28.83 5.56 -11.86
CA VAL A 254 29.03 4.64 -10.73
C VAL A 254 28.59 3.22 -11.06
N SER A 255 29.44 2.26 -10.77
CA SER A 255 29.13 0.82 -10.75
C SER A 255 29.02 0.31 -9.31
N CYS A 256 28.00 -0.49 -9.02
CA CYS A 256 27.74 -0.99 -7.67
C CYS A 256 27.66 -2.52 -7.67
N ASP A 257 28.17 -3.15 -6.61
CA ASP A 257 28.00 -4.59 -6.37
C ASP A 257 26.52 -4.99 -6.24
N ASN A 258 25.71 -4.11 -5.61
CA ASN A 258 24.28 -4.31 -5.45
C ASN A 258 23.46 -3.59 -6.53
N LYS A 259 22.81 -4.36 -7.41
CA LYS A 259 21.93 -3.84 -8.48
C LYS A 259 20.83 -2.90 -7.95
N LYS A 260 20.31 -3.14 -6.74
CA LYS A 260 19.26 -2.29 -6.13
C LYS A 260 19.79 -0.94 -5.67
N LEU A 261 21.05 -0.86 -5.23
CA LEU A 261 21.70 0.39 -4.84
C LEU A 261 21.97 1.25 -6.09
N CYS A 262 22.49 0.63 -7.14
CA CYS A 262 22.77 1.29 -8.42
C CYS A 262 21.51 1.96 -9.01
N LEU A 263 20.37 1.24 -9.01
CA LEU A 263 19.10 1.80 -9.46
C LEU A 263 18.65 3.03 -8.65
N ARG A 264 18.94 3.06 -7.34
CA ARG A 264 18.62 4.23 -6.50
C ARG A 264 19.56 5.40 -6.78
N LEU A 265 20.85 5.17 -6.98
CA LEU A 265 21.82 6.21 -7.34
C LEU A 265 21.52 6.82 -8.72
N LYS A 266 21.04 6.00 -9.66
CA LYS A 266 20.55 6.46 -10.97
C LYS A 266 19.41 7.46 -10.86
N PHE A 267 18.55 7.33 -9.85
CA PHE A 267 17.48 8.29 -9.57
C PHE A 267 18.00 9.66 -9.11
N TYR A 268 19.24 9.74 -8.64
CA TYR A 268 19.93 10.96 -8.21
C TYR A 268 20.98 11.43 -9.23
N ASP A 269 20.77 11.17 -10.52
CA ASP A 269 21.63 11.57 -11.66
C ASP A 269 23.07 11.01 -11.64
N LEU A 270 23.27 9.82 -11.07
CA LEU A 270 24.52 9.07 -11.23
C LEU A 270 24.28 7.86 -12.14
N PRO A 271 24.50 7.97 -13.46
CA PRO A 271 24.35 6.86 -14.39
C PRO A 271 25.37 5.74 -14.13
N SER A 272 25.02 4.53 -14.56
CA SER A 272 25.92 3.37 -14.46
C SER A 272 27.12 3.53 -15.39
N GLY A 273 28.33 3.49 -14.84
CA GLY A 273 29.59 3.59 -15.58
C GLY A 273 30.80 3.19 -14.75
N GLU A 274 32.00 3.31 -15.30
CA GLU A 274 33.23 2.74 -14.75
C GLU A 274 34.02 3.69 -13.82
N ASP A 275 33.60 4.96 -13.67
CA ASP A 275 34.40 5.98 -12.96
C ASP A 275 34.51 5.73 -11.44
N ALA A 276 33.58 4.97 -10.84
CA ALA A 276 33.68 4.58 -9.44
C ALA A 276 32.96 3.25 -9.16
N TYR A 277 33.60 2.37 -8.39
CA TYR A 277 33.04 1.10 -7.91
C TYR A 277 32.71 1.15 -6.41
N ILE A 278 31.45 0.89 -6.06
CA ILE A 278 30.97 0.87 -4.67
C ILE A 278 30.81 -0.57 -4.15
N TYR A 279 31.50 -0.87 -3.05
CA TYR A 279 31.39 -2.13 -2.31
C TYR A 279 30.62 -1.92 -0.99
N GLU A 280 29.65 -2.82 -0.71
CA GLU A 280 28.92 -2.88 0.57
C GLU A 280 29.72 -3.61 1.67
N ARG A 281 30.73 -4.40 1.28
CA ARG A 281 31.60 -5.18 2.19
C ARG A 281 33.06 -4.78 1.96
N ASN A 282 33.87 -4.84 3.02
CA ASN A 282 35.28 -4.53 2.93
C ASN A 282 35.95 -5.41 1.86
N SER A 283 36.57 -4.77 0.88
CA SER A 283 37.28 -5.39 -0.24
C SER A 283 38.70 -4.83 -0.24
N GLU A 284 39.70 -5.70 -0.38
CA GLU A 284 41.13 -5.34 -0.39
C GLU A 284 41.48 -4.30 -1.48
N ASN A 285 40.61 -4.13 -2.48
CA ASN A 285 40.77 -3.20 -3.60
C ASN A 285 40.10 -1.82 -3.39
N SER A 286 39.70 -1.47 -2.16
CA SER A 286 39.05 -0.18 -1.88
C SER A 286 40.05 0.93 -1.57
N THR A 287 39.98 2.04 -2.32
CA THR A 287 40.88 3.19 -2.18
C THR A 287 40.39 4.19 -1.14
N GLN A 288 39.07 4.32 -0.94
CA GLN A 288 38.47 5.30 -0.02
C GLN A 288 37.27 4.74 0.74
N ASN A 289 37.10 5.25 1.96
CA ASN A 289 35.91 5.00 2.79
C ASN A 289 35.01 6.23 2.76
N ILE A 290 33.72 6.02 2.50
CA ILE A 290 32.68 7.05 2.63
C ILE A 290 31.81 6.69 3.83
N ASP A 291 31.88 7.54 4.85
CA ASP A 291 31.12 7.42 6.07
C ASP A 291 29.97 8.42 6.07
N ILE A 292 28.75 7.91 5.99
CA ILE A 292 27.55 8.72 5.93
C ILE A 292 27.09 9.02 7.36
N TYR A 293 27.09 10.30 7.70
CA TYR A 293 26.67 10.80 9.00
C TYR A 293 25.36 11.57 8.91
N LYS A 294 24.48 11.38 9.90
CA LYS A 294 23.33 12.28 10.12
C LYS A 294 23.28 12.65 11.59
N ARG A 295 23.28 13.96 11.87
CA ARG A 295 23.30 14.54 13.23
C ARG A 295 24.31 13.87 14.18
N GLY A 296 25.52 13.59 13.68
CA GLY A 296 26.63 13.05 14.48
C GLY A 296 26.64 11.53 14.68
N VAL A 297 25.65 10.79 14.17
CA VAL A 297 25.63 9.31 14.22
C VAL A 297 26.01 8.74 12.85
N ARG A 298 26.93 7.77 12.83
CA ARG A 298 27.34 7.06 11.61
C ARG A 298 26.25 6.07 11.18
N ILE A 299 25.68 6.31 10.02
CA ILE A 299 24.53 5.55 9.49
C ILE A 299 24.98 4.39 8.62
N ALA A 300 25.96 4.63 7.75
CA ALA A 300 26.45 3.65 6.81
C ALA A 300 27.92 3.91 6.48
N LYS A 301 28.65 2.84 6.19
CA LYS A 301 30.01 2.89 5.65
C LYS A 301 29.99 2.23 4.29
N PHE A 302 30.41 2.95 3.26
CA PHE A 302 30.63 2.41 1.92
C PHE A 302 32.11 2.46 1.59
N TYR A 303 32.57 1.43 0.89
CA TYR A 303 33.93 1.34 0.39
C TYR A 303 33.89 1.67 -1.10
N VAL A 304 34.64 2.68 -1.52
CA VAL A 304 34.64 3.15 -2.91
C VAL A 304 36.03 3.00 -3.49
N LYS A 305 36.07 2.48 -4.73
CA LYS A 305 37.23 2.51 -5.60
C LYS A 305 36.95 3.53 -6.69
N ILE A 306 37.67 4.65 -6.66
CA ILE A 306 37.69 5.68 -7.72
C ILE A 306 38.90 5.37 -8.60
#